data_AF-A0A0A0N1W5-F1
#
_entry.id   AF-A0A0A0N1W5-F1
#
_cell.length_a   1.000
_cell.length_b   1.000
_cell.length_c   1.000
_cell.angle_alpha   90.00
_cell.angle_beta   90.00
_cell.angle_gamma   90.00
#
_symmetry.space_group_name_H-M   'P 1'
#
loop_
_entity.id
_entity.type
_entity.pdbx_description
1 polymer ?
#
loop_
_entity_poly.entity_id
_entity_poly.type
_entity_poly.pdbx_seq_one_letter_code
_entity_poly.pdbx_strand_id
1 'polypeptide(L)'
;LRWLGIFSSEKITPRGNPLDTICATLEQKMQYDEGERDLVMLQHKFEIELRDGTRQTRLSTLCEYGSTEPGGYSAMAKLVGIPCAVAVKQVLDGTLAEKGVLAPMNSKINDPLIKELKKYGIACKEETLA
;
A
#
# COMPACT_ATOMS: atom_id res chain seq x y z
N LEU A 1 -1.51 -21.46 16.89
CA LEU A 1 -2.27 -21.19 18.13
C LEU A 1 -1.43 -21.30 19.41
N ARG A 2 -0.54 -22.30 19.59
CA ARG A 2 0.32 -22.38 20.79
C ARG A 2 1.28 -21.18 20.96
N TRP A 3 1.95 -20.73 19.89
CA TRP A 3 2.84 -19.55 19.93
C TRP A 3 2.10 -18.26 20.34
N LEU A 4 0.84 -18.12 19.90
CA LEU A 4 -0.04 -17.01 20.30
C LEU A 4 -0.43 -17.06 21.78
N GLY A 5 -0.16 -18.15 22.51
CA GLY A 5 -0.53 -18.27 23.93
C GLY A 5 -2.00 -18.63 24.19
N ILE A 6 -2.81 -18.88 23.15
CA ILE A 6 -4.27 -19.08 23.28
C ILE A 6 -4.63 -20.34 24.09
N PHE A 7 -3.74 -21.32 24.17
CA PHE A 7 -3.91 -22.54 24.98
C PHE A 7 -3.08 -22.52 26.27
N SER A 8 -2.56 -21.36 26.66
CA SER A 8 -1.74 -21.19 27.86
C SER A 8 -2.59 -20.73 29.05
N SER A 9 -1.94 -20.51 30.19
CA SER A 9 -2.53 -19.86 31.38
C SER A 9 -2.42 -18.33 31.35
N GLU A 10 -1.88 -17.73 30.27
CA GLU A 10 -1.84 -16.28 30.11
C GLU A 10 -3.27 -15.72 30.12
N LYS A 11 -3.47 -14.66 30.92
CA LYS A 11 -4.76 -13.98 30.97
C LYS A 11 -4.99 -13.20 29.67
N ILE A 12 -6.21 -13.25 29.17
CA ILE A 12 -6.62 -12.42 28.03
C ILE A 12 -6.62 -10.93 28.40
N THR A 13 -6.47 -10.08 27.38
CA THR A 13 -6.88 -8.67 27.47
C THR A 13 -8.36 -8.58 27.10
N PRO A 14 -9.28 -8.42 28.06
CA PRO A 14 -10.71 -8.51 27.79
C PRO A 14 -11.19 -7.31 26.97
N ARG A 15 -11.67 -7.54 25.74
CA ARG A 15 -12.25 -6.49 24.88
C ARG A 15 -13.72 -6.73 24.52
N GLY A 16 -14.44 -7.53 25.31
CA GLY A 16 -15.89 -7.69 25.21
C GLY A 16 -16.40 -8.59 24.06
N ASN A 17 -15.56 -8.90 23.07
CA ASN A 17 -15.87 -9.90 22.05
C ASN A 17 -14.62 -10.70 21.65
N PRO A 18 -14.78 -11.90 21.04
CA PRO A 18 -13.66 -12.76 20.68
C PRO A 18 -12.65 -12.13 19.71
N LEU A 19 -13.13 -11.36 18.72
CA LEU A 19 -12.29 -10.72 17.71
C LEU A 19 -11.35 -9.70 18.35
N ASP A 20 -11.88 -8.77 19.13
CA ASP A 20 -11.05 -7.74 19.75
C ASP A 20 -10.12 -8.33 20.82
N THR A 21 -10.58 -9.38 21.51
CA THR A 21 -9.78 -10.08 22.51
C THR A 21 -8.56 -10.76 21.87
N ILE A 22 -8.72 -11.43 20.72
CA ILE A 22 -7.58 -12.02 20.02
C ILE A 22 -6.71 -10.94 19.36
N CYS A 23 -7.30 -9.87 18.80
CA CYS A 23 -6.55 -8.74 18.26
C CYS A 23 -5.61 -8.14 19.30
N ALA A 24 -6.04 -8.00 20.55
CA ALA A 24 -5.15 -7.52 21.62
C ALA A 24 -3.91 -8.41 21.81
N THR A 25 -4.04 -9.74 21.68
CA THR A 25 -2.89 -10.66 21.72
C THR A 25 -2.02 -10.53 20.47
N LEU A 26 -2.62 -10.37 19.28
CA LEU A 26 -1.89 -10.22 18.02
C LEU A 26 -1.10 -8.90 17.99
N GLU A 27 -1.72 -7.80 18.42
CA GLU A 27 -1.10 -6.49 18.57
C GLU A 27 0.12 -6.55 19.50
N GLN A 28 0.13 -7.41 20.51
CA GLN A 28 1.30 -7.55 21.40
C GLN A 28 2.41 -8.40 20.77
N LYS A 29 2.06 -9.47 20.04
CA LYS A 29 3.03 -10.50 19.60
C LYS A 29 3.53 -10.33 18.17
N MET A 30 2.84 -9.56 17.33
CA MET A 30 3.11 -9.44 15.89
C MET A 30 3.43 -8.00 15.49
N GLN A 31 4.16 -7.28 16.35
CA GLN A 31 4.75 -6.00 16.01
C GLN A 31 6.01 -6.20 15.17
N TYR A 32 6.39 -5.17 14.42
CA TYR A 32 7.75 -5.09 13.88
C TYR A 32 8.72 -4.80 15.03
N ASP A 33 9.77 -5.59 15.13
CA ASP A 33 10.87 -5.38 16.07
C ASP A 33 11.95 -4.44 15.49
N GLU A 34 12.86 -3.98 16.35
CA GLU A 34 13.97 -3.13 15.92
C GLU A 34 14.84 -3.82 14.86
N GLY A 35 15.10 -3.11 13.75
CA GLY A 35 15.86 -3.62 12.62
C GLY A 35 15.05 -4.43 11.61
N GLU A 36 13.78 -4.72 11.88
CA GLU A 36 12.87 -5.31 10.90
C GLU A 36 12.36 -4.27 9.90
N ARG A 37 11.82 -4.74 8.77
CA ARG A 37 11.26 -3.88 7.71
C ARG A 37 10.02 -4.52 7.10
N ASP A 38 9.08 -3.69 6.68
CA ASP A 38 7.92 -4.13 5.92
C ASP A 38 8.23 -4.23 4.41
N LEU A 39 7.27 -4.80 3.69
CA LEU A 39 7.30 -4.93 2.23
C LEU A 39 5.90 -4.65 1.71
N VAL A 40 5.82 -3.76 0.71
CA VAL A 40 4.62 -3.60 -0.11
C VAL A 40 4.90 -4.20 -1.48
N MET A 41 4.05 -5.14 -1.89
CA MET A 41 4.05 -5.74 -3.21
C MET A 41 2.70 -5.51 -3.87
N LEU A 42 2.68 -4.69 -4.92
CA LEU A 42 1.53 -4.41 -5.76
C LEU A 42 1.84 -4.86 -7.18
N GLN A 43 0.96 -5.67 -7.76
CA GLN A 43 1.07 -6.06 -9.16
C GLN A 43 -0.29 -6.05 -9.82
N HIS A 44 -0.40 -5.30 -10.92
CA HIS A 44 -1.44 -5.53 -11.90
C HIS A 44 -0.92 -6.53 -12.94
N LYS A 45 -1.77 -7.47 -13.34
CA LYS A 45 -1.53 -8.40 -14.43
C LYS A 45 -2.66 -8.28 -15.44
N PHE A 46 -2.31 -8.04 -16.69
CA PHE A 46 -3.23 -7.87 -17.80
C PHE A 46 -2.96 -8.93 -18.86
N GLU A 47 -3.94 -9.76 -19.16
CA GLU A 47 -3.94 -10.60 -20.35
C GLU A 47 -4.64 -9.82 -21.47
N ILE A 48 -3.90 -9.51 -22.53
CA ILE A 48 -4.31 -8.56 -23.56
C ILE A 48 -4.35 -9.28 -24.90
N GLU A 49 -5.50 -9.22 -25.56
CA GLU A 49 -5.62 -9.51 -26.98
C GLU A 49 -5.41 -8.21 -27.76
N LEU A 50 -4.39 -8.19 -28.60
CA LEU A 50 -4.06 -7.07 -29.46
C LEU A 50 -5.01 -7.01 -30.66
N ARG A 51 -5.00 -5.87 -31.34
CA ARG A 51 -5.88 -5.61 -32.50
C ARG A 51 -5.68 -6.62 -33.64
N ASP A 52 -4.48 -7.19 -33.77
CA ASP A 52 -4.14 -8.21 -34.76
C ASP A 52 -4.50 -9.64 -34.31
N GLY A 53 -5.09 -9.81 -33.12
CA GLY A 53 -5.45 -11.09 -32.53
C GLY A 53 -4.33 -11.78 -31.74
N THR A 54 -3.10 -11.22 -31.73
CA THR A 54 -2.01 -11.77 -30.91
C THR A 54 -2.29 -11.53 -29.42
N ARG A 55 -1.86 -12.46 -28.56
CA ARG A 55 -2.03 -12.36 -27.11
C ARG A 55 -0.70 -12.08 -26.45
N GLN A 56 -0.72 -11.22 -25.44
CA GLN A 56 0.43 -10.94 -24.58
C GLN A 56 -0.03 -10.76 -23.13
N THR A 57 0.90 -10.96 -22.20
CA THR A 57 0.67 -10.61 -20.79
C THR A 57 1.50 -9.38 -20.45
N ARG A 58 0.88 -8.37 -19.82
CA ARG A 58 1.60 -7.22 -19.27
C ARG A 58 1.47 -7.19 -17.75
N LEU A 59 2.57 -6.86 -17.09
CA LEU A 59 2.64 -6.62 -15.65
C LEU A 59 2.87 -5.13 -15.40
N SER A 60 2.33 -4.62 -14.28
CA SER A 60 2.67 -3.32 -13.72
C SER A 60 2.95 -3.50 -12.23
N THR A 61 4.23 -3.45 -11.85
CA THR A 61 4.71 -3.93 -10.55
C THR A 61 5.36 -2.83 -9.73
N LEU A 62 4.97 -2.73 -8.46
CA LEU A 62 5.64 -1.94 -7.42
C LEU A 62 6.04 -2.88 -6.28
N CYS A 63 7.33 -2.92 -5.97
CA CYS A 63 7.92 -3.70 -4.89
C CYS A 63 8.81 -2.77 -4.07
N GLU A 64 8.40 -2.47 -2.85
CA GLU A 64 9.07 -1.48 -2.00
C GLU A 64 9.27 -2.05 -0.60
N TYR A 65 10.51 -2.03 -0.11
CA TYR A 65 10.83 -2.32 1.29
C TYR A 65 10.79 -1.05 2.12
N GLY A 66 10.36 -1.18 3.38
CA GLY A 66 10.52 -0.12 4.37
C GLY A 66 11.98 0.16 4.68
N SER A 67 12.23 1.36 5.19
CA SER A 67 13.54 1.75 5.67
C SER A 67 13.93 0.96 6.92
N THR A 68 15.19 0.54 7.00
CA THR A 68 15.81 -0.02 8.21
C THR A 68 16.55 1.05 9.03
N GLU A 69 16.58 2.30 8.56
CA GLU A 69 17.25 3.40 9.26
C GLU A 69 16.38 3.97 10.38
N PRO A 70 16.95 4.38 11.53
CA PRO A 70 16.21 5.05 12.59
C PRO A 70 15.49 6.30 12.08
N GLY A 71 14.16 6.37 12.29
CA GLY A 71 13.33 7.47 11.82
C GLY A 71 12.96 7.41 10.33
N GLY A 72 13.35 6.36 9.61
CA GLY A 72 12.89 6.09 8.26
C GLY A 72 11.41 5.66 8.20
N TYR A 73 10.80 5.80 7.03
CA TYR A 73 9.42 5.36 6.81
C TYR A 73 9.35 3.88 6.44
N SER A 74 8.35 3.18 6.95
CA SER A 74 7.92 1.89 6.39
C SER A 74 7.41 2.09 4.96
N ALA A 75 7.46 1.04 4.13
CA ALA A 75 6.91 1.07 2.77
C ALA A 75 5.42 1.42 2.80
N MET A 76 4.66 0.85 3.74
CA MET A 76 3.25 1.18 3.94
C MET A 76 3.04 2.66 4.27
N ALA A 77 3.79 3.20 5.24
CA ALA A 77 3.67 4.61 5.63
C ALA A 77 4.02 5.55 4.46
N LYS A 78 5.08 5.25 3.71
CA LYS A 78 5.49 6.02 2.53
C LYS A 78 4.44 5.97 1.42
N LEU A 79 4.01 4.77 1.04
CA LEU A 79 3.12 4.53 -0.10
C LEU A 79 1.66 4.89 0.15
N VAL A 80 1.27 5.12 1.40
CA VAL A 80 -0.05 5.71 1.74
C VAL A 80 0.07 7.21 1.98
N GLY A 81 1.05 7.64 2.78
CA GLY A 81 1.20 9.03 3.21
C GLY A 81 1.58 9.98 2.08
N ILE A 82 2.52 9.60 1.21
CA ILE A 82 2.98 10.48 0.12
C ILE A 82 1.87 10.70 -0.92
N PRO A 83 1.15 9.68 -1.45
CA PRO A 83 0.00 9.91 -2.33
C PRO A 83 -1.08 10.80 -1.70
N CYS A 84 -1.35 10.62 -0.40
CA CYS A 84 -2.27 11.49 0.33
C CYS A 84 -1.78 12.96 0.33
N ALA A 85 -0.52 13.20 0.71
CA ALA A 85 0.05 14.55 0.75
C ALA A 85 0.11 15.22 -0.63
N VAL A 86 0.43 14.45 -1.69
CA VAL A 86 0.41 14.93 -3.07
C VAL A 86 -1.00 15.34 -3.49
N ALA A 87 -2.01 14.51 -3.20
CA ALA A 87 -3.40 14.84 -3.48
C ALA A 87 -3.86 16.10 -2.72
N VAL A 88 -3.51 16.22 -1.43
CA VAL A 88 -3.80 17.43 -0.64
C VAL A 88 -3.21 18.68 -1.30
N LYS A 89 -1.93 18.65 -1.68
CA LYS A 89 -1.29 19.79 -2.37
C LYS A 89 -2.04 20.17 -3.66
N GLN A 90 -2.37 19.19 -4.48
CA GLN A 90 -3.03 19.41 -5.77
C GLN A 90 -4.49 19.88 -5.65
N VAL A 91 -5.18 19.52 -4.57
CA VAL A 91 -6.50 20.09 -4.25
C VAL A 91 -6.35 21.56 -3.83
N LEU A 92 -5.35 21.88 -3.00
CA LEU A 92 -5.12 23.24 -2.49
C LEU A 92 -4.64 24.22 -3.57
N ASP A 93 -3.82 23.77 -4.52
CA ASP A 93 -3.29 24.60 -5.61
C ASP A 93 -4.22 24.67 -6.84
N GLY A 94 -5.32 23.91 -6.84
CA GLY A 94 -6.33 23.91 -7.90
C GLY A 94 -6.00 22.97 -9.08
N THR A 95 -4.90 22.21 -9.04
CA THR A 95 -4.64 21.14 -10.01
C THR A 95 -5.79 20.12 -10.05
N LEU A 96 -6.32 19.75 -8.87
CA LEU A 96 -7.52 18.94 -8.69
C LEU A 96 -8.69 19.82 -8.26
N ALA A 97 -9.32 20.50 -9.21
CA ALA A 97 -10.36 21.50 -8.94
C ALA A 97 -11.80 20.96 -8.86
N GLU A 98 -12.05 19.76 -9.40
CA GLU A 98 -13.39 19.15 -9.46
C GLU A 98 -13.99 19.03 -8.05
N LYS A 99 -15.32 19.22 -7.95
CA LYS A 99 -16.05 19.24 -6.68
C LYS A 99 -16.92 17.99 -6.54
N GLY A 100 -17.21 17.63 -5.29
CA GLY A 100 -18.00 16.47 -4.94
C GLY A 100 -17.15 15.39 -4.26
N VAL A 101 -17.68 14.17 -4.21
CA VAL A 101 -16.98 13.00 -3.68
C VAL A 101 -16.27 12.32 -4.84
N LEU A 102 -14.95 12.39 -4.86
CA LEU A 102 -14.12 11.98 -5.99
C LEU A 102 -13.17 10.85 -5.62
N ALA A 103 -12.71 10.12 -6.65
CA ALA A 103 -11.69 9.08 -6.58
C ALA A 103 -10.79 9.15 -7.83
N PRO A 104 -9.56 8.59 -7.81
CA PRO A 104 -8.62 8.62 -8.93
C PRO A 104 -9.05 7.68 -10.09
N MET A 105 -10.13 8.05 -10.78
CA MET A 105 -10.83 7.21 -11.78
C MET A 105 -10.70 7.72 -13.22
N ASN A 106 -9.95 8.79 -13.45
CA ASN A 106 -9.75 9.34 -14.80
C ASN A 106 -8.36 9.99 -14.92
N SER A 107 -7.86 10.15 -16.15
CA SER A 107 -6.53 10.69 -16.42
C SER A 107 -6.33 12.14 -15.95
N LYS A 108 -7.39 12.96 -15.92
CA LYS A 108 -7.31 14.34 -15.42
C LYS A 108 -6.91 14.40 -13.94
N ILE A 109 -7.32 13.40 -13.15
CA ILE A 109 -6.92 13.24 -11.74
C ILE A 109 -5.61 12.43 -11.65
N ASN A 110 -5.51 11.33 -12.40
CA ASN A 110 -4.46 10.34 -12.20
C ASN A 110 -3.10 10.78 -12.73
N ASP A 111 -3.05 11.43 -13.91
CA ASP A 111 -1.81 11.82 -14.54
C ASP A 111 -0.99 12.83 -13.71
N PRO A 112 -1.57 13.92 -13.15
CA PRO A 112 -0.82 14.84 -12.30
C PRO A 112 -0.37 14.19 -10.99
N LEU A 113 -1.17 13.29 -10.39
CA LEU A 113 -0.78 12.52 -9.21
C LEU A 113 0.42 11.61 -9.52
N ILE A 114 0.34 10.78 -10.57
CA ILE A 114 1.39 9.85 -10.99
C ILE A 114 2.68 10.62 -11.33
N LYS A 115 2.56 11.75 -12.04
CA LYS A 115 3.71 12.59 -12.39
C LYS A 115 4.44 13.13 -11.16
N GLU A 116 3.72 13.59 -10.15
CA GLU A 116 4.31 14.09 -8.91
C GLU A 116 4.89 12.95 -8.07
N LEU A 117 4.19 11.82 -7.97
CA LEU A 117 4.65 10.63 -7.23
C LEU A 117 5.97 10.06 -7.76
N LYS A 118 6.19 10.11 -9.07
CA LYS A 118 7.46 9.73 -9.69
C LYS A 118 8.66 10.53 -9.15
N LYS A 119 8.47 11.78 -8.71
CA LYS A 119 9.55 12.58 -8.09
C LYS A 119 9.99 12.04 -6.72
N TYR A 120 9.11 11.28 -6.07
CA TYR A 120 9.40 10.57 -4.81
C TYR A 120 9.86 9.13 -5.04
N GLY A 121 10.12 8.74 -6.30
CA GLY A 121 10.47 7.39 -6.69
C GLY A 121 9.31 6.39 -6.67
N ILE A 122 8.07 6.85 -6.54
CA ILE A 122 6.88 5.99 -6.45
C ILE A 122 6.28 5.80 -7.83
N ALA A 123 6.43 4.60 -8.39
CA ALA A 123 5.80 4.20 -9.65
C ALA A 123 5.76 2.67 -9.80
N CYS A 124 4.75 2.15 -10.49
CA CYS A 124 4.77 0.79 -10.99
C CYS A 124 5.64 0.71 -12.26
N LYS A 125 6.46 -0.34 -12.36
CA LYS A 125 7.26 -0.67 -13.54
C LYS A 125 6.48 -1.62 -14.44
N GLU A 126 6.41 -1.29 -15.72
CA GLU A 126 5.73 -2.12 -16.71
C GLU A 126 6.68 -3.13 -17.37
N GLU A 127 6.16 -4.34 -17.61
CA GLU A 127 6.88 -5.42 -18.27
C GLU A 127 5.90 -6.20 -19.15
N THR A 128 6.29 -6.56 -20.37
CA THR A 128 5.55 -7.50 -21.22
C THR A 128 6.23 -8.85 -21.11
N LEU A 129 5.49 -9.86 -20.66
CA LEU A 129 5.97 -11.24 -20.65
C LEU A 129 5.84 -11.81 -22.07
N ALA A 130 6.92 -12.44 -22.54
CA ALA A 130 6.95 -13.18 -23.80
C ALA A 130 6.07 -14.42 -23.74
#